data_AF-A0A835PZT6-F1
#
_entry.id   AF-A0A835PZT6-F1
#
_cell.length_a   1.000
_cell.length_b   1.000
_cell.length_c   1.000
_cell.angle_alpha   90.00
_cell.angle_beta   90.00
_cell.angle_gamma   90.00
#
_symmetry.space_group_name_H-M   'P 1'
#
loop_
_entity.id
_entity.type
_entity.pdbx_description
1 polymer ?
#
loop_
_entity_poly.entity_id
_entity_poly.type
_entity_poly.pdbx_seq_one_letter_code
_entity_poly.pdbx_strand_id
1 'polypeptide(L)'
;MLHGSAMLDFVTEEFFVEILRCWTFFVSCTKKLICAHENLSAASEFRRSIALLCRHGLSSVVEDHFLQHLEVLLQKIVRQYMLIVTSGDFG
;
A
#
# COMPACT_ATOMS: atom_id res chain seq x y z
N MET A 1 -7.30 4.55 38.66
CA MET A 1 -7.92 3.87 37.50
C MET A 1 -6.86 3.70 36.43
N LEU A 2 -6.24 2.52 36.34
CA LEU A 2 -5.23 2.20 35.33
C LEU A 2 -5.96 1.60 34.11
N HIS A 3 -6.25 2.41 33.09
CA HIS A 3 -6.82 1.95 31.81
C HIS A 3 -5.77 1.77 30.69
N GLY A 4 -4.48 1.96 30.99
CA GLY A 4 -3.40 1.89 29.99
C GLY A 4 -2.73 0.52 29.81
N SER A 5 -2.88 -0.41 30.77
CA SER A 5 -2.15 -1.69 30.75
C SER A 5 -2.89 -2.79 29.98
N ALA A 6 -4.22 -2.82 30.06
CA ALA A 6 -5.02 -3.90 29.47
C ALA A 6 -5.03 -3.92 27.94
N MET A 7 -4.66 -2.81 27.29
CA MET A 7 -4.57 -2.74 25.82
C MET A 7 -3.29 -3.41 25.29
N LEU A 8 -2.20 -3.42 26.08
CA LEU A 8 -0.96 -4.11 25.72
C LEU A 8 -1.10 -5.63 25.88
N ASP A 9 -1.95 -6.08 26.80
CA ASP A 9 -2.20 -7.51 27.03
C ASP A 9 -2.91 -8.22 25.84
N PHE A 10 -3.48 -7.44 24.90
CA PHE A 10 -4.12 -7.97 23.70
C PHE A 10 -3.18 -8.04 22.48
N VAL A 11 -2.00 -7.42 22.56
CA VAL A 11 -1.05 -7.39 21.46
C VAL A 11 -0.15 -8.62 21.54
N THR A 12 -0.68 -9.75 21.11
CA THR A 12 0.08 -11.01 21.06
C THR A 12 1.11 -10.98 19.92
N GLU A 13 2.14 -11.81 20.02
CA GLU A 13 3.09 -12.01 18.91
C GLU A 13 2.37 -12.42 17.62
N GLU A 14 1.32 -13.24 17.74
CA GLU A 14 0.47 -13.67 16.62
C GLU A 14 -0.21 -12.48 15.92
N PHE A 15 -0.68 -11.49 16.69
CA PHE A 15 -1.27 -10.27 16.16
C PHE A 15 -0.26 -9.45 15.35
N PHE A 16 0.97 -9.29 15.86
CA PHE A 16 2.03 -8.60 15.13
C PHE A 16 2.42 -9.34 13.85
N VAL A 17 2.54 -10.67 13.90
CA VAL A 17 2.87 -11.50 12.74
C VAL A 17 1.79 -11.36 11.67
N GLU A 18 0.51 -11.36 12.04
CA GLU A 18 -0.59 -11.19 11.09
C GLU A 18 -0.58 -9.80 10.43
N ILE A 19 -0.39 -8.74 11.21
CA ILE A 19 -0.29 -7.36 10.68
C ILE A 19 0.89 -7.24 9.74
N LEU A 20 2.08 -7.72 10.13
CA LEU A 20 3.28 -7.67 9.29
C LEU A 20 3.11 -8.43 7.99
N ARG A 21 2.47 -9.61 8.03
CA ARG A 21 2.18 -10.41 6.84
C ARG A 21 1.22 -9.67 5.91
N CYS A 22 0.13 -9.12 6.44
CA CYS A 22 -0.86 -8.38 5.65
C CYS A 22 -0.28 -7.10 5.06
N TRP A 23 0.53 -6.38 5.83
CA TRP A 23 1.24 -5.20 5.38
C TRP A 23 2.21 -5.53 4.24
N THR A 24 3.05 -6.56 4.41
CA THR A 24 4.02 -6.98 3.39
C THR A 24 3.32 -7.38 2.09
N PHE A 25 2.20 -8.11 2.20
CA PHE A 25 1.38 -8.49 1.05
C PHE A 25 0.76 -7.26 0.36
N PHE A 26 0.19 -6.34 1.13
CA PHE A 26 -0.36 -5.07 0.64
C PHE A 26 0.68 -4.25 -0.14
N VAL A 27 1.88 -4.08 0.41
CA VAL A 27 2.98 -3.35 -0.26
C VAL A 27 3.38 -4.02 -1.58
N SER A 28 3.50 -5.34 -1.58
CA SER A 28 3.84 -6.11 -2.79
C SER A 28 2.79 -5.94 -3.89
N CYS A 29 1.50 -6.09 -3.55
CA CYS A 29 0.40 -5.91 -4.48
C CYS A 29 0.29 -4.46 -4.98
N THR A 30 0.47 -3.47 -4.11
CA THR A 30 0.43 -2.04 -4.48
C THR A 30 1.52 -1.71 -5.51
N LYS A 31 2.73 -2.23 -5.33
CA LYS A 31 3.82 -2.10 -6.31
C LYS A 31 3.46 -2.75 -7.65
N LYS A 32 2.92 -3.97 -7.64
CA LYS A 32 2.51 -4.67 -8.87
C LYS A 32 1.41 -3.92 -9.63
N LEU A 33 0.40 -3.42 -8.90
CA LEU A 33 -0.72 -2.66 -9.44
C LEU A 33 -0.25 -1.37 -10.11
N ILE A 34 0.60 -0.60 -9.42
CA ILE A 34 1.07 0.71 -9.87
C ILE A 34 2.11 0.57 -10.98
N CYS A 35 2.97 -0.45 -10.96
CA CYS A 35 3.95 -0.69 -12.03
C CYS A 35 3.35 -1.37 -13.27
N ALA A 36 2.02 -1.50 -13.36
CA ALA A 36 1.28 -2.04 -14.51
C ALA A 36 1.74 -3.44 -14.97
N HIS A 37 2.30 -4.25 -14.07
CA HIS A 37 2.95 -5.50 -14.48
C HIS A 37 2.01 -6.70 -14.60
N GLU A 38 0.77 -6.69 -14.08
CA GLU A 38 -0.13 -7.85 -14.23
C GLU A 38 -1.54 -7.60 -13.65
N ASN A 39 -2.50 -8.43 -14.08
CA ASN A 39 -3.77 -8.63 -13.38
C ASN A 39 -3.51 -9.17 -11.97
N LEU A 40 -4.14 -8.58 -10.95
CA LEU A 40 -4.12 -9.10 -9.58
C LEU A 40 -4.91 -10.42 -9.51
N SER A 41 -4.29 -11.55 -9.85
CA SER A 41 -4.86 -12.88 -9.60
C SER A 41 -5.22 -13.08 -8.12
N ALA A 42 -4.56 -12.34 -7.23
CA ALA A 42 -4.81 -12.30 -5.79
C ALA A 42 -5.62 -11.06 -5.32
N ALA A 43 -6.50 -10.50 -6.17
CA ALA A 43 -7.32 -9.33 -5.80
C ALA A 43 -8.20 -9.57 -4.56
N SER A 44 -8.65 -10.80 -4.35
CA SER A 44 -9.39 -11.24 -3.16
C SER A 44 -8.54 -11.13 -1.89
N GLU A 45 -7.34 -11.71 -1.88
CA GLU A 45 -6.41 -11.63 -0.76
C GLU A 45 -5.98 -10.18 -0.53
N PHE A 46 -5.82 -9.39 -1.58
CA PHE A 46 -5.43 -7.98 -1.46
C PHE A 46 -6.48 -7.17 -0.72
N ARG A 47 -7.76 -7.31 -1.12
CA ARG A 47 -8.88 -6.67 -0.40
C ARG A 47 -8.99 -7.17 1.04
N ARG A 48 -8.74 -8.46 1.29
CA ARG A 48 -8.74 -9.03 2.63
C ARG A 48 -7.64 -8.42 3.50
N SER A 49 -6.42 -8.28 2.98
CA SER A 49 -5.31 -7.66 3.69
C SER A 49 -5.60 -6.19 4.03
N ILE A 50 -6.16 -5.41 3.10
CA ILE A 50 -6.59 -4.03 3.37
C ILE A 50 -7.66 -4.00 4.46
N ALA A 51 -8.70 -4.83 4.36
CA ALA A 51 -9.78 -4.87 5.34
C ALA A 51 -9.26 -5.23 6.75
N LEU A 52 -8.29 -6.15 6.84
CA LEU A 52 -7.68 -6.55 8.10
C LEU A 52 -6.84 -5.41 8.70
N LEU A 53 -6.00 -4.75 7.90
CA LEU A 53 -5.21 -3.59 8.33
C LEU A 53 -6.12 -2.45 8.81
N CYS A 54 -7.19 -2.14 8.06
CA CYS A 54 -8.17 -1.13 8.46
C CYS A 54 -8.90 -1.49 9.76
N ARG A 55 -9.26 -2.77 9.95
CA ARG A 55 -9.87 -3.25 11.20
C ARG A 55 -8.96 -3.08 12.41
N HIS A 56 -7.64 -3.06 12.21
CA HIS A 56 -6.64 -2.79 13.25
C HIS A 56 -6.28 -1.30 13.38
N GLY A 57 -7.05 -0.40 12.76
CA GLY A 57 -6.85 1.04 12.88
C GLY A 57 -5.70 1.59 12.02
N LEU A 58 -5.17 0.80 11.07
CA LEU A 58 -4.06 1.20 10.19
C LEU A 58 -4.54 1.85 8.89
N SER A 59 -5.80 2.29 8.80
CA SER A 59 -6.39 2.86 7.58
C SER A 59 -5.60 4.04 7.04
N SER A 60 -5.19 4.99 7.88
CA SER A 60 -4.40 6.15 7.45
C SER A 60 -3.06 5.74 6.85
N VAL A 61 -2.40 4.76 7.44
CA VAL A 61 -1.10 4.25 6.97
C VAL A 61 -1.23 3.55 5.61
N VAL A 62 -2.31 2.79 5.43
CA VAL A 62 -2.66 2.15 4.15
C VAL A 62 -2.92 3.21 3.07
N GLU A 63 -3.70 4.24 3.38
CA GLU A 63 -4.03 5.34 2.47
C GLU A 63 -2.78 6.14 2.09
N ASP A 64 -2.00 6.60 3.07
CA ASP A 64 -0.77 7.36 2.86
C ASP A 64 0.22 6.59 1.98
N HIS A 65 0.40 5.29 2.24
CA HIS A 65 1.30 4.46 1.46
C HIS A 65 0.85 4.34 -0.01
N PHE A 66 -0.45 4.17 -0.23
CA PHE A 66 -1.02 4.07 -1.57
C PHE A 66 -0.89 5.40 -2.32
N LEU A 67 -1.26 6.51 -1.68
CA LEU A 67 -1.17 7.85 -2.25
C LEU A 67 0.28 8.23 -2.58
N GLN A 68 1.23 7.93 -1.70
CA GLN A 68 2.64 8.19 -1.94
C GLN A 68 3.16 7.44 -3.17
N HIS A 69 2.79 6.16 -3.34
CA HIS A 69 3.20 5.41 -4.53
C HIS A 69 2.55 5.94 -5.81
N LEU A 70 1.28 6.36 -5.73
CA LEU A 70 0.57 6.97 -6.83
C LEU A 70 1.21 8.30 -7.24
N GLU A 71 1.56 9.14 -6.28
CA GLU A 71 2.25 10.42 -6.52
C GLU A 71 3.58 10.20 -7.23
N VAL A 72 4.40 9.26 -6.75
CA VAL A 72 5.68 8.92 -7.39
C VAL A 72 5.48 8.43 -8.83
N LEU A 73 4.44 7.63 -9.09
CA LEU A 73 4.12 7.19 -10.45
C LEU A 73 3.72 8.39 -11.32
N LEU A 74 2.80 9.24 -10.86
CA LEU A 74 2.34 10.41 -11.59
C LEU A 74 3.50 11.36 -11.92
N GLN A 75 4.41 11.60 -10.96
CA GLN A 75 5.61 12.40 -11.19
C GLN A 75 6.50 11.80 -12.28
N LYS A 76 6.68 10.46 -12.30
CA LYS A 76 7.45 9.78 -13.36
C LYS A 76 6.79 9.93 -14.72
N ILE A 77 5.47 9.73 -14.80
CA ILE A 77 4.69 9.88 -16.03
C ILE A 77 4.82 11.31 -16.55
N VAL A 78 4.55 12.32 -15.71
CA VAL A 78 4.64 13.73 -16.09
C VAL A 78 6.04 14.09 -16.60
N ARG A 79 7.10 13.62 -15.93
CA ARG A 79 8.48 13.82 -16.40
C ARG A 79 8.73 13.18 -17.76
N GLN A 80 8.28 11.94 -17.95
CA GLN A 80 8.44 11.23 -19.23
C GLN A 80 7.69 11.95 -20.37
N TYR A 81 6.46 12.40 -20.12
CA TYR A 81 5.69 13.20 -21.07
C TYR A 81 6.38 14.52 -21.41
N MET A 82 6.89 15.25 -20.41
CA MET A 82 7.64 16.49 -20.68
C MET A 82 8.89 16.24 -21.52
N LEU A 83 9.65 15.15 -21.24
CA LEU A 83 10.81 14.78 -22.04
C LEU A 83 10.43 14.52 -23.50
N ILE A 84 9.36 13.77 -23.77
CA ILE A 84 8.86 13.50 -25.13
C ILE A 84 8.53 14.82 -25.84
N VAL A 85 7.77 15.71 -25.18
CA VAL A 85 7.35 17.00 -25.75
C VAL A 85 8.56 17.90 -26.05
N THR A 86 9.57 17.94 -25.16
CA THR A 86 10.78 18.78 -25.37
C THR A 86 11.76 18.18 -26.38
N SER A 87 11.72 16.87 -26.61
CA SER A 87 12.62 16.18 -27.55
C SER A 87 12.17 16.32 -29.01
N GLY A 88 10.95 16.81 -29.26
CA GLY A 88 10.41 17.00 -30.62
C GLY A 88 10.15 15.69 -31.40
N ASP A 89 10.28 14.54 -30.75
CA ASP A 89 10.07 13.22 -31.36
C ASP A 89 8.59 12.85 -31.27
N PHE A 90 7.78 13.51 -32.09
CA PHE A 90 6.46 13.05 -32.48
C PHE A 90 6.71 12.15 -33.69
N GLY A 91 6.73 10.83 -33.46
CA GLY A 91 7.07 9.84 -34.49
C GLY A 91 6.38 10.06 -35.84
#